data_AF-T1CN99-F1
#
_entry.id   AF-T1CN99-F1
#
_cell.length_a   1.000
_cell.length_b   1.000
_cell.length_c   1.000
_cell.angle_alpha   90.00
_cell.angle_beta   90.00
_cell.angle_gamma   90.00
#
_symmetry.space_group_name_H-M   'P 1'
#
loop_
_entity.id
_entity.type
_entity.pdbx_description
1 polymer ?
#
loop_
_entity_poly.entity_id
_entity_poly.type
_entity_poly.pdbx_seq_one_letter_code
_entity_poly.pdbx_strand_id
1 'polypeptide(L)' 'MTEMTVLNPVHRALGAKMVDFGGWDMPISYG' A
#
# COMPACT_ATOMS: atom_id res chain seq x y z
N MET A 1 -7.38 2.75 12.71
CA MET A 1 -7.41 1.80 11.57
C MET A 1 -6.71 2.48 10.43
N THR A 2 -5.83 1.79 9.71
CA THR A 2 -5.16 2.35 8.54
C THR A 2 -6.06 2.17 7.33
N GLU A 3 -6.35 3.27 6.63
CA GLU A 3 -7.19 3.27 5.44
C GLU A 3 -6.46 2.59 4.27
N MET A 4 -7.22 1.96 3.38
CA MET A 4 -6.66 1.21 2.24
C MET A 4 -7.45 1.51 0.98
N THR A 5 -6.76 1.61 -0.15
CA THR A 5 -7.41 1.73 -1.45
C THR A 5 -7.92 0.36 -1.93
N VAL A 6 -8.84 0.37 -2.91
CA VAL A 6 -9.35 -0.87 -3.54
C VAL A 6 -8.23 -1.71 -4.17
N LEU A 7 -7.14 -1.06 -4.61
CA LEU A 7 -5.99 -1.73 -5.23
C LEU A 7 -4.91 -2.17 -4.24
N ASN A 8 -5.09 -1.91 -2.95
CA ASN A 8 -4.12 -2.29 -1.92
C ASN A 8 -3.72 -3.79 -1.95
N PRO A 9 -4.65 -4.76 -2.18
CA PRO A 9 -4.28 -6.17 -2.36
C PRO A 9 -3.38 -6.42 -3.58
N VAL A 10 -3.61 -5.68 -4.68
CA VAL A 10 -2.81 -5.80 -5.92
C VAL A 10 -1.39 -5.30 -5.67
N HIS A 11 -1.25 -4.17 -4.98
CA HIS A 11 0.06 -3.61 -4.66
C HIS A 11 0.91 -4.59 -3.85
N ARG A 12 0.32 -5.22 -2.83
CA ARG A 12 1.00 -6.23 -2.02
C ARG A 12 1.35 -7.49 -2.82
N ALA A 13 0.43 -7.97 -3.67
CA ALA A 13 0.69 -9.12 -4.52
C ALA A 13 1.84 -8.88 -5.51
N LEU A 14 2.02 -7.63 -5.95
CA LEU A 14 3.13 -7.21 -6.81
C LEU A 14 4.43 -6.92 -6.03
N GLY A 15 4.47 -7.16 -4.71
CA GLY A 15 5.68 -6.95 -3.91
C GLY A 15 5.96 -5.49 -3.56
N ALA A 16 4.93 -4.62 -3.56
CA ALA A 16 5.12 -3.22 -3.21
C ALA A 16 5.63 -3.03 -1.77
N LYS A 17 6.58 -2.11 -1.62
CA LYS A 17 6.93 -1.53 -0.33
C LYS A 17 5.81 -0.58 0.09
N MET A 18 5.08 -0.97 1.13
CA MET A 18 3.97 -0.19 1.68
C MET A 18 4.46 0.71 2.82
N VAL A 19 3.88 1.89 2.95
CA VAL A 19 4.13 2.82 4.07
C VAL A 19 2.83 3.39 4.60
N ASP A 20 2.84 3.78 5.87
CA ASP A 20 1.81 4.65 6.43
C ASP A 20 2.02 6.08 5.91
N PHE A 21 1.06 6.56 5.14
CA PHE A 21 1.03 7.93 4.63
C PHE A 21 -0.27 8.60 5.07
N GLY A 22 -0.18 9.38 6.14
CA GLY A 22 -1.34 10.12 6.66
C GLY A 22 -2.49 9.20 7.10
N GLY A 23 -2.18 8.02 7.63
CA GLY A 23 -3.17 7.03 8.05
C GLY A 23 -3.63 6.10 6.93
N TRP A 24 -3.04 6.19 5.73
CA TRP A 24 -3.30 5.29 4.61
C TRP A 24 -2.14 4.32 4.37
N ASP A 25 -2.45 3.09 4.01
CA ASP A 25 -1.45 2.10 3.61
C ASP A 25 -1.21 2.17 2.09
N MET A 26 -0.11 2.82 1.72
CA MET A 26 0.18 3.24 0.34
C MET A 26 1.48 2.61 -0.19
N PRO A 27 1.53 2.22 -1.47
CA PRO A 27 2.76 1.73 -2.08
C PRO A 27 3.73 2.89 -2.40
N ILE A 28 5.02 2.74 -2.13
CA ILE A 28 6.06 3.72 -2.50
C ILE A 28 7.00 3.22 -3.61
N SER A 29 7.17 1.91 -3.73
CA SER A 29 7.99 1.27 -4.76
C SER A 29 7.59 -0.20 -4.89
N TYR A 30 7.98 -0.88 -5.97
CA TYR A 30 7.68 -2.30 -6.24
C TYR A 30 8.94 -3.18 -6.35
N GLY A 31 10.09 -2.61 -5.94
CA GLY A 31 11.41 -3.03 -6.40
C GLY A 31 12.08 -1.91 -7.19
#